data_AF-A0A0A8L5X6-F1
#
_entry.id   AF-A0A0A8L5X6-F1
#
_cell.length_a   1.000
_cell.length_b   1.000
_cell.length_c   1.000
_cell.angle_alpha   90.00
_cell.angle_beta   90.00
_cell.angle_gamma   90.00
#
_symmetry.space_group_name_H-M   'P 1'
#
loop_
_entity.id
_entity.type
_entity.pdbx_description
1 polymer ?
#
loop_
_entity_poly.entity_id
_entity_poly.type
_entity_poly.pdbx_seq_one_letter_code
_entity_poly.pdbx_strand_id
1 'polypeptide(L)'
;MQSDLEHEEFSGRLDAADSDYSSNDDLAPPQRINTSLLNAPMDEWWKHDPSDLVAILPRGSSALLESYFPLFALCMAINVPSKFLDVDFKELVYNPHWFKGNLVQSDYRLVHRDAGPQLVHKRELSGSEHLEMQPDLISRLQLLIGVANSPNSMRRFVGSELINKGIDFNVSKALSEFDHLSEVFPHFIKNLHTDMDLCLKDDKPTSKLFLSKALHRSSVQEPFLSTSLSVLNFSPENYAYTLYEMFNPMLLPEKSDNGYEIENAFDVLAPVFTIIFDDMDDTTEEVNLSHGVQVPVEFYPQLYTKSGLEKVVIPILEETDILRSTNKLKVNRMSSLQSFQGKQISSFLNSSIDYLQDIPIGDEEQSKELITNLHSIKEQLSTKKRHMMADYTECQKQINSLSFEAPSEKIIDLAKQIGIIDQPYLLRLVAFSPNDYIIARGGVDESNGDALYIRYVIESGSSKITHTVLTPAEAQDIIKSQTRHASETPILFVFIKKDHIDVPHDVLDAIASNDTLTKFLKEDRSTYTDHTLLV
;
A
#
# COMPACT_ATOMS: atom_id res chain seq x y z
N MET A 1 -65.63 19.09 13.41
CA MET A 1 -66.04 18.76 14.80
C MET A 1 -64.75 18.38 15.49
N GLN A 2 -64.08 19.30 16.23
CA GLN A 2 -64.26 19.52 17.68
C GLN A 2 -64.36 18.17 18.42
N SER A 3 -63.52 17.81 19.38
CA SER A 3 -62.93 18.55 20.50
C SER A 3 -61.83 17.63 21.13
N ASP A 4 -60.62 18.10 21.43
CA ASP A 4 -60.15 18.60 22.75
C ASP A 4 -60.08 17.55 23.89
N LEU A 5 -58.88 17.46 24.49
CA LEU A 5 -58.54 17.42 25.95
C LEU A 5 -59.05 16.19 26.76
N GLU A 6 -58.41 15.61 27.77
CA GLU A 6 -57.23 15.88 28.60
C GLU A 6 -57.07 14.71 29.62
N HIS A 7 -55.87 14.60 30.20
CA HIS A 7 -55.50 14.22 31.58
C HIS A 7 -55.86 12.88 32.28
N GLU A 8 -54.77 12.24 32.75
CA GLU A 8 -54.53 11.72 34.14
C GLU A 8 -55.37 10.52 34.64
N GLU A 9 -54.93 9.57 35.48
CA GLU A 9 -53.78 9.41 36.38
C GLU A 9 -53.84 8.01 37.05
N PHE A 10 -52.79 7.65 37.80
CA PHE A 10 -52.76 6.77 38.99
C PHE A 10 -52.79 5.21 38.90
N SER A 11 -51.58 4.63 38.99
CA SER A 11 -51.00 3.91 40.16
C SER A 11 -51.47 2.51 40.63
N GLY A 12 -50.46 1.68 40.95
CA GLY A 12 -50.50 0.47 41.79
C GLY A 12 -49.15 -0.28 41.70
N ARG A 13 -48.09 0.04 42.47
CA ARG A 13 -47.75 -0.37 43.87
C ARG A 13 -47.74 -1.90 44.05
N LEU A 14 -46.59 -2.57 44.21
CA LEU A 14 -45.90 -3.01 45.46
C LEU A 14 -44.96 -4.17 45.01
N ASP A 15 -43.79 -4.51 45.55
CA ASP A 15 -43.16 -4.33 46.86
C ASP A 15 -41.62 -4.49 46.74
N ALA A 16 -40.92 -3.89 47.70
CA ALA A 16 -39.47 -3.93 47.89
C ALA A 16 -39.03 -5.06 48.84
N ALA A 17 -37.80 -5.56 48.68
CA ALA A 17 -36.95 -6.02 49.80
C ALA A 17 -35.48 -6.23 49.34
N ASP A 18 -34.66 -5.23 49.64
CA ASP A 18 -33.26 -5.20 50.06
C ASP A 18 -32.37 -6.45 49.95
N SER A 19 -31.20 -6.28 49.32
CA SER A 19 -29.90 -6.35 50.04
C SER A 19 -28.72 -5.93 49.16
N ASP A 20 -28.18 -4.76 49.50
CA ASP A 20 -26.79 -4.30 49.45
C ASP A 20 -25.76 -5.09 48.64
N TYR A 21 -25.28 -4.50 47.54
CA TYR A 21 -23.84 -4.35 47.30
C TYR A 21 -23.59 -3.01 46.59
N SER A 22 -22.75 -2.18 47.22
CA SER A 22 -22.32 -0.90 46.68
C SER A 22 -21.22 -1.09 45.63
N SER A 23 -21.39 -0.53 44.44
CA SER A 23 -20.29 -0.01 43.65
C SER A 23 -20.82 1.11 42.77
N ASN A 24 -20.26 2.30 42.97
CA ASN A 24 -20.53 3.49 42.17
C ASN A 24 -20.22 3.20 40.70
N ASP A 25 -21.26 3.06 39.88
CA ASP A 25 -21.19 3.24 38.43
C ASP A 25 -21.94 4.53 38.08
N ASP A 26 -21.26 5.66 38.28
CA ASP A 26 -21.54 6.86 37.50
C ASP A 26 -21.01 6.63 36.08
N LEU A 27 -21.68 5.75 35.33
CA LEU A 27 -21.55 5.68 33.88
C LEU A 27 -22.33 6.87 33.30
N ALA A 28 -21.72 8.05 33.36
CA ALA A 28 -22.10 9.12 32.45
C ALA A 28 -22.04 8.55 31.02
N PRO A 29 -23.09 8.73 30.19
CA PRO A 29 -23.01 8.34 28.79
C PRO A 29 -21.78 9.03 28.18
N PRO A 30 -21.05 8.39 27.24
CA PRO A 30 -19.85 8.97 26.67
C PRO A 30 -20.24 10.34 26.11
N GLN A 31 -19.75 11.39 26.77
CA GLN A 31 -19.92 12.74 26.28
C GLN A 31 -19.28 12.72 24.90
N ARG A 32 -20.10 12.88 23.85
CA ARG A 32 -19.59 13.22 22.52
C ARG A 32 -18.89 14.57 22.68
N ILE A 33 -17.60 14.52 22.97
CA ILE A 33 -16.76 15.70 22.96
C ILE A 33 -16.71 16.15 21.51
N ASN A 34 -17.63 17.04 21.15
CA ASN A 34 -17.66 17.71 19.86
C ASN A 34 -16.63 18.85 19.87
N THR A 35 -15.42 18.58 20.35
CA THR A 35 -14.29 19.48 20.16
C THR A 35 -13.82 19.25 18.74
N SER A 36 -14.10 20.21 17.86
CA SER A 36 -13.45 20.24 16.56
C SER A 36 -11.95 20.03 16.79
N LEU A 37 -11.38 18.99 16.18
CA LEU A 37 -9.95 18.64 16.20
C LEU A 37 -9.03 19.81 15.80
N LEU A 38 -9.63 20.89 15.29
CA LEU A 38 -9.01 22.13 14.83
C LEU A 38 -9.06 23.26 15.87
N ASN A 39 -9.34 22.95 17.14
CA ASN A 39 -9.37 23.89 18.27
C ASN A 39 -8.12 23.81 19.16
N ALA A 40 -7.01 23.30 18.63
CA ALA A 40 -5.70 23.35 19.28
C ALA A 40 -5.32 24.81 19.61
N PRO A 41 -4.53 25.07 20.68
CA PRO A 41 -3.91 26.38 20.87
C PRO A 41 -3.09 26.76 19.63
N MET A 42 -3.07 28.05 19.27
CA MET A 42 -2.42 28.51 18.03
C MET A 42 -0.92 28.18 17.98
N ASP A 43 -0.26 28.04 19.13
CA ASP A 43 1.15 27.64 19.25
C ASP A 43 1.41 26.26 18.62
N GLU A 44 0.42 25.36 18.66
CA GLU A 44 0.51 24.01 18.09
C GLU A 44 0.20 23.96 16.60
N TRP A 45 -0.26 25.07 15.99
CA TRP A 45 -0.60 25.12 14.57
C TRP A 45 0.63 25.18 13.67
N TRP A 46 1.80 25.46 14.24
CA TRP A 46 3.01 25.77 13.52
C TRP A 46 4.07 24.67 13.67
N LYS A 47 4.82 24.42 12.59
CA LYS A 47 5.96 23.51 12.53
C LYS A 47 7.10 24.07 13.40
N HIS A 48 7.94 23.17 13.90
CA HIS A 48 9.19 23.57 14.54
C HIS A 48 10.29 23.81 13.50
N ASP A 49 10.32 23.01 12.44
CA ASP A 49 11.24 23.14 11.32
C ASP A 49 10.46 23.34 10.01
N PRO A 50 10.82 24.30 9.13
CA PRO A 50 10.19 24.45 7.81
C PRO A 50 10.30 23.20 6.93
N SER A 51 11.29 22.33 7.19
CA SER A 51 11.46 21.04 6.53
C SER A 51 10.53 19.95 7.07
N ASP A 52 9.80 20.17 8.17
CA ASP A 52 8.79 19.22 8.63
C ASP A 52 7.65 19.09 7.59
N LEU A 53 7.17 17.87 7.34
CA LEU A 53 6.00 17.66 6.50
C LEU A 53 4.71 18.04 7.24
N VAL A 54 3.72 18.51 6.47
CA VAL A 54 2.39 18.81 7.00
C VAL A 54 1.62 17.52 7.26
N ALA A 55 0.92 17.44 8.39
CA ALA A 55 0.02 16.32 8.70
C ALA A 55 -1.43 16.59 8.26
N ILE A 56 -2.20 15.54 8.00
CA ILE A 56 -3.66 15.61 7.86
C ILE A 56 -4.32 15.32 9.20
N LEU A 57 -5.19 16.22 9.68
CA LEU A 57 -6.09 15.93 10.79
C LEU A 57 -7.41 15.34 10.25
N PRO A 58 -7.79 14.12 10.67
CA PRO A 58 -9.06 13.53 10.26
C PRO A 58 -10.25 14.30 10.82
N ARG A 59 -11.44 14.08 10.26
CA ARG A 59 -12.66 14.80 10.67
C ARG A 59 -13.24 14.26 11.98
N GLY A 60 -12.90 13.02 12.33
CA GLY A 60 -13.38 12.26 13.49
C GLY A 60 -13.75 10.82 13.09
N SER A 61 -14.14 9.99 14.06
CA SER A 61 -14.43 8.57 13.83
C SER A 61 -15.68 8.31 12.97
N SER A 62 -16.63 9.24 12.92
CA SER A 62 -17.84 9.12 12.09
C SER A 62 -17.61 9.33 10.58
N ALA A 63 -16.37 9.59 10.19
CA ALA A 63 -15.95 10.00 8.85
C ALA A 63 -14.66 9.27 8.44
N LEU A 64 -14.58 7.97 8.79
CA LEU A 64 -13.38 7.15 8.63
C LEU A 64 -12.93 7.09 7.17
N LEU A 65 -13.81 6.61 6.26
CA LEU A 65 -13.48 6.39 4.85
C LEU A 65 -13.06 7.69 4.14
N GLU A 66 -13.82 8.77 4.33
CA GLU A 66 -13.51 10.08 3.73
C GLU A 66 -12.20 10.67 4.27
N SER A 67 -11.67 10.18 5.40
CA SER A 67 -10.38 10.66 5.92
C SER A 67 -9.17 10.03 5.22
N TYR A 68 -9.35 9.03 4.34
CA TYR A 68 -8.26 8.48 3.52
C TYR A 68 -7.97 9.30 2.26
N PHE A 69 -8.96 10.02 1.72
CA PHE A 69 -8.77 10.84 0.51
C PHE A 69 -7.72 11.94 0.68
N PRO A 70 -7.70 12.71 1.79
CA PRO A 70 -6.68 13.72 1.98
C PRO A 70 -5.29 13.12 2.25
N LEU A 71 -5.19 11.91 2.80
CA LEU A 71 -3.89 11.20 2.93
C LEU A 71 -3.32 10.81 1.57
N PHE A 72 -4.17 10.29 0.69
CA PHE A 72 -3.78 10.02 -0.70
C PHE A 72 -3.42 11.32 -1.43
N ALA A 73 -4.22 12.36 -1.28
CA ALA A 73 -3.94 13.68 -1.84
C ALA A 73 -2.61 14.26 -1.32
N LEU A 74 -2.29 14.07 -0.04
CA LEU A 74 -1.00 14.44 0.54
C LEU A 74 0.17 13.65 -0.09
N CYS A 75 -0.01 12.35 -0.30
CA CYS A 75 0.97 11.52 -1.00
C CYS A 75 1.23 12.03 -2.41
N MET A 76 0.17 12.38 -3.16
CA MET A 76 0.30 12.99 -4.48
C MET A 76 0.95 14.37 -4.42
N ALA A 77 0.56 15.19 -3.44
CA ALA A 77 1.09 16.53 -3.25
C ALA A 77 2.59 16.54 -2.96
N ILE A 78 3.11 15.51 -2.30
CA ILE A 78 4.55 15.40 -1.97
C ILE A 78 5.35 14.76 -3.11
N ASN A 79 4.78 13.78 -3.83
CA ASN A 79 5.55 12.94 -4.73
C ASN A 79 5.32 13.23 -6.22
N VAL A 80 4.15 13.74 -6.61
CA VAL A 80 3.79 14.06 -8.01
C VAL A 80 3.11 15.44 -8.18
N PRO A 81 3.52 16.50 -7.46
CA PRO A 81 2.84 17.79 -7.48
C PRO A 81 2.83 18.52 -8.84
N SER A 82 3.85 18.32 -9.69
CA SER A 82 4.04 19.07 -10.93
C SER A 82 2.82 18.97 -11.85
N LYS A 83 2.18 17.79 -11.89
CA LYS A 83 0.99 17.51 -12.69
C LYS A 83 -0.23 18.35 -12.33
N PHE A 84 -0.24 18.93 -11.13
CA PHE A 84 -1.39 19.67 -10.60
C PHE A 84 -1.14 21.18 -10.52
N LEU A 85 0.04 21.68 -10.88
CA LEU A 85 0.40 23.10 -10.70
C LEU A 85 0.26 23.96 -11.96
N ASP A 86 0.01 23.35 -13.12
CA ASP A 86 -0.04 24.01 -14.43
C ASP A 86 -1.12 25.10 -14.53
N VAL A 87 -2.20 24.99 -13.75
CA VAL A 87 -3.33 25.94 -13.77
C VAL A 87 -3.22 26.93 -12.62
N ASP A 88 -3.20 28.22 -12.92
CA ASP A 88 -3.16 29.28 -11.90
C ASP A 88 -4.59 29.69 -11.46
N PHE A 89 -5.15 28.92 -10.53
CA PHE A 89 -6.49 29.17 -9.98
C PHE A 89 -6.55 30.49 -9.21
N LYS A 90 -7.46 31.38 -9.60
CA LYS A 90 -7.70 32.65 -8.88
C LYS A 90 -8.48 32.48 -7.57
N GLU A 91 -8.87 31.25 -7.24
CA GLU A 91 -9.66 30.89 -6.05
C GLU A 91 -8.82 30.71 -4.80
N LEU A 92 -7.48 30.68 -4.93
CA LEU A 92 -6.53 30.44 -3.85
C LEU A 92 -6.32 31.68 -2.95
N VAL A 93 -7.36 32.49 -2.74
CA VAL A 93 -7.29 33.67 -1.88
C VAL A 93 -7.18 33.24 -0.42
N TYR A 94 -6.28 33.87 0.33
CA TYR A 94 -6.06 33.53 1.73
C TYR A 94 -7.31 33.81 2.59
N ASN A 95 -7.57 32.89 3.51
CA ASN A 95 -8.55 33.02 4.58
C ASN A 95 -7.96 32.40 5.86
N PRO A 96 -7.99 33.04 7.03
CA PRO A 96 -7.50 32.46 8.28
C PRO A 96 -8.01 31.04 8.62
N HIS A 97 -9.14 30.62 8.06
CA HIS A 97 -9.73 29.29 8.25
C HIS A 97 -9.58 28.33 7.06
N TRP A 98 -8.73 28.64 6.07
CA TRP A 98 -8.51 27.83 4.88
C TRP A 98 -8.13 26.38 5.23
N PHE A 99 -7.28 26.20 6.25
CA PHE A 99 -6.78 24.90 6.70
C PHE A 99 -7.88 24.01 7.32
N LYS A 100 -9.05 24.59 7.61
CA LYS A 100 -10.28 23.89 8.03
C LYS A 100 -11.19 23.52 6.85
N GLY A 101 -10.70 23.71 5.62
CA GLY A 101 -11.43 23.51 4.36
C GLY A 101 -12.36 24.65 3.95
N ASN A 102 -12.31 25.79 4.65
CA ASN A 102 -13.15 26.95 4.35
C ASN A 102 -12.45 27.88 3.36
N LEU A 103 -12.70 27.68 2.07
CA LEU A 103 -12.16 28.53 1.01
C LEU A 103 -13.08 29.72 0.71
N VAL A 104 -12.48 30.81 0.20
CA VAL A 104 -13.22 31.97 -0.29
C VAL A 104 -13.84 31.60 -1.63
N GLN A 105 -15.13 31.92 -1.83
CA GLN A 105 -15.77 31.70 -3.11
C GLN A 105 -15.16 32.64 -4.15
N SER A 106 -14.58 32.09 -5.21
CA SER A 106 -13.99 32.87 -6.30
C SER A 106 -15.04 33.59 -7.15
N ASP A 107 -14.72 34.80 -7.61
CA ASP A 107 -15.46 35.52 -8.65
C ASP A 107 -15.10 35.09 -10.07
N TYR A 108 -14.15 34.18 -10.22
CA TYR A 108 -13.76 33.56 -11.48
C TYR A 108 -14.31 32.13 -11.57
N ARG A 109 -14.53 31.66 -12.79
CA ARG A 109 -14.93 30.29 -13.11
C ARG A 109 -14.10 29.74 -14.26
N LEU A 110 -13.87 28.43 -14.24
CA LEU A 110 -13.27 27.74 -15.37
C LEU A 110 -14.34 27.56 -16.45
N VAL A 111 -14.04 27.97 -17.68
CA VAL A 111 -14.91 27.77 -18.85
C VAL A 111 -14.13 27.14 -19.99
N HIS A 112 -14.80 26.29 -20.76
CA HIS A 112 -14.19 25.58 -21.89
C HIS A 112 -14.54 26.28 -23.21
N ARG A 113 -13.55 26.97 -23.80
CA ARG A 113 -13.69 27.68 -25.08
C ARG A 113 -12.80 27.06 -26.15
N ASP A 114 -12.92 27.51 -27.40
CA ASP A 114 -12.16 26.97 -28.55
C ASP A 114 -10.63 26.98 -28.35
N ALA A 115 -10.12 27.88 -27.49
CA ALA A 115 -8.69 27.98 -27.16
C ALA A 115 -8.29 27.18 -25.90
N GLY A 116 -9.17 26.30 -25.41
CA GLY A 116 -8.98 25.48 -24.21
C GLY A 116 -9.64 26.07 -22.95
N PRO A 117 -9.44 25.42 -21.78
CA PRO A 117 -9.92 25.92 -20.50
C PRO A 117 -9.34 27.30 -20.16
N GLN A 118 -10.21 28.21 -19.73
CA GLN A 118 -9.87 29.57 -19.34
C GLN A 118 -10.59 29.97 -18.05
N LEU A 119 -9.89 30.68 -17.16
CA LEU A 119 -10.52 31.29 -15.98
C LEU A 119 -11.10 32.65 -16.36
N VAL A 120 -12.42 32.78 -16.28
CA VAL A 120 -13.17 33.96 -16.71
C VAL A 120 -13.98 34.50 -15.54
N HIS A 121 -14.07 35.83 -15.45
CA HIS A 121 -14.84 36.48 -14.39
C HIS A 121 -16.35 36.18 -14.54
N LYS A 122 -17.07 35.91 -13.46
CA LYS A 122 -18.51 35.53 -13.48
C LYS A 122 -19.43 36.49 -14.25
N ARG A 123 -19.02 37.77 -14.35
CA ARG A 123 -19.74 38.82 -15.10
C ARG A 123 -19.64 38.68 -16.62
N GLU A 124 -18.66 37.93 -17.11
CA GLU A 124 -18.39 37.70 -18.54
C GLU A 124 -18.95 36.36 -19.02
N LEU A 125 -19.64 35.61 -18.15
CA LEU A 125 -20.30 34.36 -18.48
C LEU A 125 -21.54 34.59 -19.35
N SER A 126 -21.80 33.65 -20.24
CA SER A 126 -22.89 33.70 -21.20
C SER A 126 -23.60 32.35 -21.31
N GLY A 127 -24.95 32.38 -21.33
CA GLY A 127 -25.78 31.22 -21.68
C GLY A 127 -25.44 29.94 -20.91
N SER A 128 -24.91 28.94 -21.65
CA SER A 128 -24.56 27.60 -21.15
C SER A 128 -23.35 27.57 -20.22
N GLU A 129 -22.46 28.59 -20.25
CA GLU A 129 -21.28 28.67 -19.36
C GLU A 129 -21.69 28.74 -17.87
N HIS A 130 -22.93 29.13 -17.56
CA HIS A 130 -23.46 29.10 -16.19
C HIS A 130 -23.74 27.70 -15.65
N LEU A 131 -23.93 26.72 -16.55
CA LEU A 131 -24.29 25.34 -16.24
C LEU A 131 -23.08 24.40 -16.19
N GLU A 132 -21.90 24.87 -16.60
CA GLU A 132 -20.65 24.10 -16.52
C GLU A 132 -20.30 23.82 -15.05
N MET A 133 -19.90 22.58 -14.77
CA MET A 133 -19.44 22.17 -13.44
C MET A 133 -18.03 22.72 -13.20
N GLN A 134 -17.84 23.36 -12.05
CA GLN A 134 -16.55 23.88 -11.62
C GLN A 134 -15.76 22.75 -10.93
N PRO A 135 -14.53 22.44 -11.39
CA PRO A 135 -13.65 21.53 -10.67
C PRO A 135 -13.14 22.21 -9.39
N ASP A 136 -13.47 21.65 -8.24
CA ASP A 136 -13.13 22.21 -6.92
C ASP A 136 -11.96 21.46 -6.27
N LEU A 137 -11.69 20.22 -6.67
CA LEU A 137 -10.70 19.36 -6.01
C LEU A 137 -9.26 19.82 -6.30
N ILE A 138 -8.98 20.26 -7.53
CA ILE A 138 -7.60 20.61 -7.96
C ILE A 138 -7.10 21.86 -7.26
N SER A 139 -7.92 22.91 -7.12
CA SER A 139 -7.52 24.13 -6.42
C SER A 139 -7.20 23.85 -4.94
N ARG A 140 -7.97 22.99 -4.28
CA ARG A 140 -7.71 22.50 -2.91
C ARG A 140 -6.42 21.69 -2.84
N LEU A 141 -6.17 20.83 -3.82
CA LEU A 141 -4.92 20.06 -3.93
C LEU A 141 -3.71 20.98 -4.12
N GLN A 142 -3.82 22.07 -4.89
CA GLN A 142 -2.74 23.05 -5.04
C GLN A 142 -2.37 23.74 -3.72
N LEU A 143 -3.35 24.05 -2.86
CA LEU A 143 -3.07 24.56 -1.51
C LEU A 143 -2.28 23.54 -0.69
N LEU A 144 -2.69 22.26 -0.76
CA LEU A 144 -2.00 21.18 -0.07
C LEU A 144 -0.56 21.01 -0.60
N ILE A 145 -0.35 21.08 -1.92
CA ILE A 145 0.96 21.07 -2.56
C ILE A 145 1.84 22.20 -2.04
N GLY A 146 1.31 23.43 -2.05
CA GLY A 146 2.05 24.60 -1.57
C GLY A 146 2.50 24.44 -0.12
N VAL A 147 1.62 23.94 0.75
CA VAL A 147 1.90 23.81 2.19
C VAL A 147 2.80 22.61 2.50
N ALA A 148 2.71 21.53 1.72
CA ALA A 148 3.54 20.34 1.88
C ALA A 148 4.99 20.58 1.42
N ASN A 149 5.20 21.40 0.38
CA ASN A 149 6.51 21.54 -0.27
C ASN A 149 7.18 22.90 -0.07
N SER A 150 6.44 23.98 0.16
CA SER A 150 7.04 25.31 0.26
C SER A 150 7.61 25.58 1.65
N PRO A 151 8.87 26.04 1.77
CA PRO A 151 9.43 26.48 3.06
C PRO A 151 8.73 27.73 3.62
N ASN A 152 7.91 28.42 2.81
CA ASN A 152 7.14 29.57 3.25
C ASN A 152 5.94 29.18 4.13
N SER A 153 5.44 27.95 4.06
CA SER A 153 4.36 27.53 4.97
C SER A 153 4.92 26.83 6.21
N MET A 154 4.62 27.42 7.37
CA MET A 154 4.94 26.84 8.67
C MET A 154 3.79 26.03 9.24
N ARG A 155 2.77 25.66 8.45
CA ARG A 155 1.60 24.94 8.98
C ARG A 155 1.93 23.51 9.34
N ARG A 156 1.70 23.14 10.60
CA ARG A 156 1.93 21.76 11.08
C ARG A 156 0.91 20.79 10.53
N PHE A 157 -0.33 21.23 10.33
CA PHE A 157 -1.41 20.38 9.87
C PHE A 157 -2.43 21.11 9.01
N VAL A 158 -3.21 20.31 8.28
CA VAL A 158 -4.41 20.71 7.54
C VAL A 158 -5.53 19.73 7.87
N GLY A 159 -6.76 20.21 8.01
CA GLY A 159 -7.92 19.35 8.19
C GLY A 159 -8.28 18.60 6.91
N SER A 160 -8.70 17.35 7.06
CA SER A 160 -9.26 16.49 5.99
C SER A 160 -10.33 17.18 5.15
N GLU A 161 -11.12 18.05 5.76
CA GLU A 161 -12.11 18.93 5.12
C GLU A 161 -11.57 19.76 3.95
N LEU A 162 -10.26 20.03 3.88
CA LEU A 162 -9.67 20.73 2.74
C LEU A 162 -9.97 20.00 1.44
N ILE A 163 -9.78 18.67 1.44
CA ILE A 163 -9.97 17.81 0.26
C ILE A 163 -11.41 17.30 0.20
N ASN A 164 -12.01 16.93 1.33
CA ASN A 164 -13.34 16.32 1.33
C ASN A 164 -14.44 17.27 0.83
N LYS A 165 -14.30 18.58 1.03
CA LYS A 165 -15.25 19.57 0.44
C LYS A 165 -15.11 19.76 -1.07
N GLY A 166 -14.07 19.21 -1.70
CA GLY A 166 -13.87 19.23 -3.15
C GLY A 166 -14.37 17.97 -3.86
N ILE A 167 -14.92 16.98 -3.14
CA ILE A 167 -15.40 15.76 -3.77
C ILE A 167 -16.73 16.00 -4.49
N ASP A 168 -16.94 15.30 -5.62
CA ASP A 168 -18.14 15.41 -6.43
C ASP A 168 -19.31 14.61 -5.83
N PHE A 169 -20.45 14.70 -6.52
CA PHE A 169 -21.65 13.94 -6.14
C PHE A 169 -21.45 12.43 -6.21
N ASN A 170 -20.63 11.92 -7.14
CA ASN A 170 -20.43 10.48 -7.30
C ASN A 170 -19.67 9.88 -6.13
N VAL A 171 -18.64 10.56 -5.63
CA VAL A 171 -17.91 10.14 -4.42
C VAL A 171 -18.83 10.23 -3.20
N SER A 172 -19.57 11.33 -3.06
CA SER A 172 -20.51 11.52 -1.95
C SER A 172 -21.60 10.43 -1.93
N LYS A 173 -22.09 10.05 -3.11
CA LYS A 173 -23.04 8.95 -3.28
C LYS A 173 -22.40 7.61 -2.91
N ALA A 174 -21.19 7.33 -3.39
CA ALA A 174 -20.46 6.11 -3.05
C ALA A 174 -20.23 5.97 -1.54
N LEU A 175 -19.84 7.06 -0.85
CA LEU A 175 -19.71 7.10 0.62
C LEU A 175 -21.00 6.79 1.38
N SER A 176 -22.17 6.97 0.74
CA SER A 176 -23.48 6.67 1.35
C SER A 176 -24.00 5.27 1.00
N GLU A 177 -23.44 4.63 -0.03
CA GLU A 177 -23.91 3.35 -0.57
C GLU A 177 -23.00 2.18 -0.20
N PHE A 178 -21.71 2.43 0.04
CA PHE A 178 -20.70 1.41 0.29
C PHE A 178 -20.06 1.57 1.66
N ASP A 179 -19.77 0.43 2.29
CA ASP A 179 -19.18 0.35 3.62
C ASP A 179 -17.65 0.18 3.56
N HIS A 180 -17.10 -0.30 2.43
CA HIS A 180 -15.66 -0.57 2.29
C HIS A 180 -14.92 0.51 1.50
N LEU A 181 -13.69 0.80 1.92
CA LEU A 181 -12.85 1.79 1.25
C LEU A 181 -12.55 1.40 -0.20
N SER A 182 -12.31 0.11 -0.46
CA SER A 182 -11.99 -0.41 -1.80
C SER A 182 -13.09 -0.16 -2.85
N GLU A 183 -14.34 -0.01 -2.41
CA GLU A 183 -15.47 0.31 -3.28
C GLU A 183 -15.61 1.82 -3.53
N VAL A 184 -15.36 2.65 -2.51
CA VAL A 184 -15.49 4.11 -2.61
C VAL A 184 -14.28 4.75 -3.30
N PHE A 185 -13.07 4.28 -3.02
CA PHE A 185 -11.81 4.91 -3.44
C PHE A 185 -11.63 5.04 -4.97
N PRO A 186 -12.06 4.08 -5.81
CA PRO A 186 -12.09 4.25 -7.25
C PRO A 186 -12.88 5.47 -7.73
N HIS A 187 -13.98 5.82 -7.05
CA HIS A 187 -14.75 7.02 -7.36
C HIS A 187 -13.96 8.29 -7.05
N PHE A 188 -13.20 8.30 -5.95
CA PHE A 188 -12.34 9.43 -5.61
C PHE A 188 -11.19 9.61 -6.61
N ILE A 189 -10.51 8.53 -6.99
CA ILE A 189 -9.48 8.56 -8.05
C ILE A 189 -10.10 9.03 -9.38
N LYS A 190 -11.33 8.62 -9.67
CA LYS A 190 -12.06 9.06 -10.86
C LYS A 190 -12.33 10.55 -10.86
N ASN A 191 -12.85 11.07 -9.76
CA ASN A 191 -13.05 12.49 -9.55
C ASN A 191 -11.72 13.25 -9.77
N LEU A 192 -10.64 12.84 -9.11
CA LEU A 192 -9.34 13.51 -9.20
C LEU A 192 -8.84 13.69 -10.64
N HIS A 193 -8.82 12.62 -11.46
CA HIS A 193 -8.34 12.75 -12.83
C HIS A 193 -9.37 13.38 -13.77
N THR A 194 -10.67 13.26 -13.49
CA THR A 194 -11.71 13.96 -14.28
C THR A 194 -11.60 15.46 -14.08
N ASP A 195 -11.51 15.91 -12.83
CA ASP A 195 -11.30 17.32 -12.49
C ASP A 195 -10.00 17.84 -13.10
N MET A 196 -8.92 17.06 -13.05
CA MET A 196 -7.64 17.43 -13.68
C MET A 196 -7.76 17.52 -15.21
N ASP A 197 -8.38 16.55 -15.87
CA ASP A 197 -8.59 16.56 -17.33
C ASP A 197 -9.44 17.77 -17.77
N LEU A 198 -10.40 18.21 -16.95
CA LEU A 198 -11.16 19.44 -17.20
C LEU A 198 -10.30 20.71 -17.10
N CYS A 199 -9.22 20.68 -16.33
CA CYS A 199 -8.36 21.84 -16.09
C CYS A 199 -7.22 21.97 -17.12
N LEU A 200 -6.81 20.87 -17.75
CA LEU A 200 -5.67 20.84 -18.64
C LEU A 200 -6.01 21.30 -20.07
N LYS A 201 -5.04 21.97 -20.70
CA LYS A 201 -5.09 22.32 -22.13
C LYS A 201 -4.60 21.19 -23.05
N ASP A 202 -3.92 20.19 -22.49
CA ASP A 202 -3.25 19.13 -23.23
C ASP A 202 -4.22 17.97 -23.52
N ASP A 203 -4.12 17.36 -24.71
CA ASP A 203 -4.99 16.26 -25.15
C ASP A 203 -4.66 14.92 -24.45
N LYS A 204 -3.67 14.91 -23.54
CA LYS A 204 -3.22 13.71 -22.86
C LYS A 204 -4.07 13.46 -21.62
N PRO A 205 -4.83 12.35 -21.56
CA PRO A 205 -5.66 12.04 -20.42
C PRO A 205 -4.78 11.69 -19.23
N THR A 206 -5.08 12.36 -18.13
CA THR A 206 -4.31 12.31 -16.90
C THR A 206 -4.71 11.09 -16.05
N SER A 207 -5.82 10.43 -16.45
CA SER A 207 -6.21 9.08 -16.04
C SER A 207 -5.10 8.03 -16.14
N LYS A 208 -4.15 8.16 -17.08
CA LYS A 208 -3.00 7.25 -17.22
C LYS A 208 -2.08 7.25 -16.00
N LEU A 209 -2.12 8.29 -15.17
CA LEU A 209 -1.35 8.36 -13.92
C LEU A 209 -1.86 7.35 -12.88
N PHE A 210 -3.15 7.00 -12.92
CA PHE A 210 -3.83 6.23 -11.87
C PHE A 210 -4.49 4.94 -12.36
N LEU A 211 -4.84 4.84 -13.64
CA LEU A 211 -5.59 3.71 -14.19
C LEU A 211 -4.66 2.69 -14.85
N SER A 212 -4.51 1.54 -14.21
CA SER A 212 -3.93 0.34 -14.78
C SER A 212 -4.97 -0.40 -15.63
N LYS A 213 -4.52 -1.36 -16.43
CA LYS A 213 -5.37 -2.29 -17.18
C LYS A 213 -4.99 -3.71 -16.82
N ALA A 214 -5.98 -4.50 -16.40
CA ALA A 214 -5.87 -5.94 -16.23
C ALA A 214 -6.42 -6.66 -17.47
N LEU A 215 -5.89 -7.86 -17.72
CA LEU A 215 -6.33 -8.80 -18.73
C LEU A 215 -6.82 -10.06 -18.04
N HIS A 216 -7.98 -10.55 -18.46
CA HIS A 216 -8.52 -11.83 -18.04
C HIS A 216 -9.01 -12.63 -19.24
N ARG A 217 -8.82 -13.94 -19.26
CA ARG A 217 -9.51 -14.86 -20.16
C ARG A 217 -9.97 -16.07 -19.38
N SER A 218 -11.17 -16.58 -19.67
CA SER A 218 -11.73 -17.73 -18.97
C SER A 218 -11.22 -19.08 -19.51
N SER A 219 -10.65 -19.08 -20.72
CA SER A 219 -9.93 -20.23 -21.27
C SER A 219 -8.89 -19.79 -22.30
N VAL A 220 -7.92 -20.66 -22.60
CA VAL A 220 -6.87 -20.39 -23.60
C VAL A 220 -7.41 -20.06 -24.99
N GLN A 221 -8.60 -20.58 -25.32
CA GLN A 221 -9.23 -20.44 -26.63
C GLN A 221 -9.92 -19.08 -26.78
N GLU A 222 -10.21 -18.41 -25.67
CA GLU A 222 -10.88 -17.11 -25.65
C GLU A 222 -9.87 -15.95 -25.68
N PRO A 223 -10.25 -14.82 -26.31
CA PRO A 223 -9.43 -13.62 -26.28
C PRO A 223 -9.42 -13.00 -24.87
N PHE A 224 -8.34 -12.29 -24.55
CA PHE A 224 -8.28 -11.51 -23.31
C PHE A 224 -9.31 -10.37 -23.32
N LEU A 225 -10.06 -10.28 -22.24
CA LEU A 225 -10.89 -9.14 -21.87
C LEU A 225 -10.06 -8.17 -21.06
N SER A 226 -10.13 -6.88 -21.40
CA SER A 226 -9.40 -5.83 -20.70
C SER A 226 -10.32 -5.03 -19.78
N THR A 227 -9.90 -4.85 -18.54
CA THR A 227 -10.63 -4.09 -17.52
C THR A 227 -9.72 -3.02 -16.92
N SER A 228 -10.23 -1.80 -16.77
CA SER A 228 -9.52 -0.71 -16.09
C SER A 228 -9.56 -0.89 -14.58
N LEU A 229 -8.42 -0.66 -13.92
CA LEU A 229 -8.24 -0.84 -12.49
C LEU A 229 -7.48 0.34 -11.89
N SER A 230 -8.08 0.98 -10.88
CA SER A 230 -7.46 2.07 -10.12
C SER A 230 -6.91 1.62 -8.76
N VAL A 231 -7.47 0.53 -8.22
CA VAL A 231 -7.18 0.00 -6.88
C VAL A 231 -7.19 -1.53 -6.97
N LEU A 232 -6.24 -2.17 -6.29
CA LEU A 232 -6.31 -3.59 -5.95
C LEU A 232 -6.62 -3.73 -4.48
N ASN A 233 -7.48 -4.67 -4.13
CA ASN A 233 -7.81 -4.94 -2.74
C ASN A 233 -7.55 -6.40 -2.36
N PHE A 234 -7.23 -6.62 -1.09
CA PHE A 234 -7.07 -7.94 -0.50
C PHE A 234 -7.86 -8.01 0.80
N SER A 235 -8.79 -8.95 0.85
CA SER A 235 -9.47 -9.33 2.09
C SER A 235 -8.49 -10.00 3.06
N PRO A 236 -8.74 -9.94 4.38
CA PRO A 236 -7.84 -10.51 5.38
C PRO A 236 -7.49 -11.99 5.15
N GLU A 237 -8.41 -12.78 4.59
CA GLU A 237 -8.23 -14.20 4.29
C GLU A 237 -7.15 -14.44 3.23
N ASN A 238 -6.88 -13.43 2.41
CA ASN A 238 -5.87 -13.48 1.35
C ASN A 238 -4.48 -13.11 1.85
N TYR A 239 -4.32 -12.74 3.12
CA TYR A 239 -3.02 -12.35 3.64
C TYR A 239 -2.04 -13.53 3.61
N ALA A 240 -0.83 -13.24 3.11
CA ALA A 240 0.29 -14.18 3.06
C ALA A 240 1.55 -13.54 3.68
N TYR A 241 2.63 -14.30 3.78
CA TYR A 241 3.85 -13.82 4.43
C TYR A 241 4.48 -12.62 3.70
N THR A 242 4.29 -12.51 2.39
CA THR A 242 4.75 -11.39 1.57
C THR A 242 3.65 -10.83 0.66
N LEU A 243 3.81 -9.58 0.23
CA LEU A 243 2.91 -8.99 -0.76
C LEU A 243 2.89 -9.80 -2.08
N TYR A 244 4.03 -10.32 -2.54
CA TYR A 244 4.10 -11.10 -3.78
C TYR A 244 3.31 -12.43 -3.65
N GLU A 245 3.36 -13.09 -2.50
CA GLU A 245 2.54 -14.28 -2.25
C GLU A 245 1.04 -14.00 -2.29
N MET A 246 0.60 -12.78 -1.98
CA MET A 246 -0.81 -12.40 -2.12
C MET A 246 -1.19 -12.23 -3.60
N PHE A 247 -0.27 -11.72 -4.43
CA PHE A 247 -0.48 -11.59 -5.88
C PHE A 247 -0.36 -12.92 -6.65
N ASN A 248 0.48 -13.84 -6.17
CA ASN A 248 0.83 -15.05 -6.90
C ASN A 248 -0.38 -15.94 -7.26
N PRO A 249 -1.32 -16.25 -6.35
CA PRO A 249 -2.52 -17.01 -6.68
C PRO A 249 -3.41 -16.34 -7.73
N MET A 250 -3.36 -15.02 -7.83
CA MET A 250 -4.20 -14.25 -8.77
C MET A 250 -3.58 -14.14 -10.16
N LEU A 251 -2.24 -14.10 -10.25
CA LEU A 251 -1.53 -13.66 -11.46
C LEU A 251 -0.45 -14.63 -11.96
N LEU A 252 0.02 -15.59 -11.15
CA LEU A 252 0.98 -16.57 -11.66
C LEU A 252 0.28 -17.59 -12.56
N PRO A 253 0.90 -17.95 -13.71
CA PRO A 253 0.38 -18.99 -14.58
C PRO A 253 0.29 -20.33 -13.87
N GLU A 254 -0.83 -21.04 -14.08
CA GLU A 254 -0.97 -22.41 -13.63
C GLU A 254 -0.38 -23.38 -14.66
N LYS A 255 0.10 -24.52 -14.15
CA LYS A 255 0.67 -25.58 -14.99
C LYS A 255 -0.43 -26.46 -15.56
N SER A 256 -0.57 -26.45 -16.88
CA SER A 256 -1.42 -27.36 -17.64
C SER A 256 -0.61 -28.49 -18.28
N ASP A 257 -1.30 -29.42 -18.96
CA ASP A 257 -0.68 -30.47 -19.77
C ASP A 257 0.20 -29.91 -20.91
N ASN A 258 -0.09 -28.69 -21.38
CA ASN A 258 0.60 -28.03 -22.49
C ASN A 258 1.63 -26.97 -22.04
N GLY A 259 1.92 -26.89 -20.73
CA GLY A 259 2.81 -25.90 -20.15
C GLY A 259 2.07 -24.87 -19.30
N TYR A 260 2.71 -23.73 -19.07
CA TYR A 260 2.13 -22.67 -18.22
C TYR A 260 1.16 -21.79 -19.02
N GLU A 261 -0.07 -21.68 -18.53
CA GLU A 261 -1.13 -20.93 -19.20
C GLU A 261 -1.42 -19.63 -18.43
N ILE A 262 -1.36 -18.49 -19.13
CA ILE A 262 -1.65 -17.17 -18.55
C ILE A 262 -3.15 -16.93 -18.60
N GLU A 263 -3.84 -16.89 -17.47
CA GLU A 263 -5.27 -16.53 -17.40
C GLU A 263 -5.47 -15.05 -17.08
N ASN A 264 -4.68 -14.55 -16.13
CA ASN A 264 -4.72 -13.18 -15.65
C ASN A 264 -3.35 -12.52 -15.84
N ALA A 265 -3.33 -11.25 -16.21
CA ALA A 265 -2.11 -10.46 -16.30
C ALA A 265 -2.42 -8.97 -16.23
N PHE A 266 -1.43 -8.14 -15.93
CA PHE A 266 -1.51 -6.72 -16.24
C PHE A 266 -1.15 -6.46 -17.72
N ASP A 267 -1.88 -5.55 -18.36
CA ASP A 267 -1.53 -4.99 -19.68
C ASP A 267 -0.69 -3.72 -19.51
N VAL A 268 -1.27 -2.75 -18.80
CA VAL A 268 -0.67 -1.45 -18.55
C VAL A 268 -0.69 -1.19 -17.05
N LEU A 269 0.44 -0.81 -16.49
CA LEU A 269 0.54 -0.39 -15.10
C LEU A 269 0.56 1.14 -15.04
N ALA A 270 -0.34 1.70 -14.23
CA ALA A 270 -0.29 3.11 -13.88
C ALA A 270 0.97 3.41 -13.07
N PRO A 271 1.56 4.62 -13.18
CA PRO A 271 2.67 5.02 -12.33
C PRO A 271 2.31 5.10 -10.85
N VAL A 272 1.06 5.48 -10.51
CA VAL A 272 0.53 5.41 -9.15
C VAL A 272 -0.24 4.10 -8.99
N PHE A 273 0.26 3.24 -8.13
CA PHE A 273 -0.28 1.89 -7.90
C PHE A 273 -0.80 1.79 -6.47
N THR A 274 -2.12 1.61 -6.33
CA THR A 274 -2.81 1.65 -5.04
C THR A 274 -3.27 0.25 -4.65
N ILE A 275 -2.93 -0.16 -3.43
CA ILE A 275 -3.34 -1.44 -2.85
C ILE A 275 -4.05 -1.14 -1.54
N ILE A 276 -5.21 -1.76 -1.32
CA ILE A 276 -5.97 -1.67 -0.08
C ILE A 276 -6.01 -3.06 0.55
N PHE A 277 -5.67 -3.16 1.82
CA PHE A 277 -6.08 -4.31 2.60
C PHE A 277 -7.41 -3.95 3.26
N ASP A 278 -8.43 -4.74 2.98
CA ASP A 278 -9.78 -4.46 3.48
C ASP A 278 -9.83 -4.63 5.00
N ASP A 279 -10.74 -3.91 5.61
CA ASP A 279 -11.05 -4.04 7.04
C ASP A 279 -11.69 -5.39 7.36
N MET A 280 -11.57 -5.80 8.62
CA MET A 280 -12.31 -6.94 9.12
C MET A 280 -13.81 -6.63 9.18
N ASP A 281 -14.61 -7.56 8.72
CA ASP A 281 -16.07 -7.54 8.84
C ASP A 281 -16.56 -8.62 9.82
N ASP A 282 -17.87 -8.66 10.05
CA ASP A 282 -18.52 -9.64 10.95
C ASP A 282 -18.34 -11.09 10.48
N THR A 283 -17.90 -11.31 9.23
CA THR A 283 -17.70 -12.63 8.62
C THR A 283 -16.24 -13.05 8.54
N THR A 284 -15.32 -12.14 8.83
CA THR A 284 -13.88 -12.35 8.75
C THR A 284 -13.45 -13.39 9.78
N GLU A 285 -12.91 -14.51 9.32
CA GLU A 285 -12.36 -15.53 10.22
C GLU A 285 -11.15 -14.97 11.00
N GLU A 286 -10.81 -15.55 12.16
CA GLU A 286 -9.64 -15.11 12.94
C GLU A 286 -8.34 -15.31 12.15
N VAL A 287 -7.91 -14.30 11.40
CA VAL A 287 -6.62 -14.27 10.72
C VAL A 287 -5.54 -13.96 11.74
N ASN A 288 -4.68 -14.94 12.02
CA ASN A 288 -3.51 -14.76 12.87
C ASN A 288 -2.24 -15.15 12.13
N LEU A 289 -1.59 -14.14 11.56
CA LEU A 289 -0.27 -14.27 10.96
C LEU A 289 0.78 -13.93 12.03
N SER A 290 1.47 -14.95 12.54
CA SER A 290 2.50 -14.80 13.59
C SER A 290 3.60 -13.78 13.23
N HIS A 291 3.82 -13.52 11.94
CA HIS A 291 4.85 -12.62 11.44
C HIS A 291 4.30 -11.38 10.70
N GLY A 292 2.98 -11.32 10.45
CA GLY A 292 2.36 -10.31 9.59
C GLY A 292 2.81 -10.37 8.13
N VAL A 293 2.37 -9.39 7.34
CA VAL A 293 2.65 -9.30 5.90
C VAL A 293 3.92 -8.48 5.66
N GLN A 294 4.88 -9.06 4.93
CA GLN A 294 6.06 -8.36 4.46
C GLN A 294 5.75 -7.56 3.19
N VAL A 295 5.58 -6.25 3.34
CA VAL A 295 5.42 -5.31 2.23
C VAL A 295 6.80 -4.75 1.83
N PRO A 296 7.23 -4.91 0.57
CA PRO A 296 8.52 -4.42 0.13
C PRO A 296 8.52 -2.89 -0.04
N VAL A 297 9.66 -2.24 0.22
CA VAL A 297 9.86 -0.82 -0.10
C VAL A 297 9.96 -0.61 -1.62
N GLU A 298 10.64 -1.53 -2.31
CA GLU A 298 10.66 -1.62 -3.77
C GLU A 298 9.80 -2.77 -4.26
N PHE A 299 8.73 -2.44 -4.96
CA PHE A 299 7.81 -3.39 -5.55
C PHE A 299 8.00 -3.45 -7.08
N TYR A 300 7.86 -4.65 -7.64
CA TYR A 300 8.08 -4.92 -9.07
C TYR A 300 6.84 -5.56 -9.71
N PRO A 301 5.69 -4.84 -9.77
CA PRO A 301 4.45 -5.35 -10.36
C PRO A 301 4.60 -5.66 -11.86
N GLN A 302 5.63 -5.12 -12.52
CA GLN A 302 5.92 -5.38 -13.94
C GLN A 302 6.13 -6.86 -14.24
N LEU A 303 6.57 -7.66 -13.26
CA LEU A 303 6.70 -9.12 -13.40
C LEU A 303 5.35 -9.78 -13.76
N TYR A 304 4.25 -9.21 -13.29
CA TYR A 304 2.89 -9.71 -13.53
C TYR A 304 2.24 -9.11 -14.79
N THR A 305 2.97 -8.33 -15.58
CA THR A 305 2.49 -7.91 -16.90
C THR A 305 2.52 -9.09 -17.86
N LYS A 306 1.66 -9.10 -18.90
CA LYS A 306 1.66 -10.18 -19.89
C LYS A 306 3.05 -10.47 -20.46
N SER A 307 3.79 -9.42 -20.84
CA SER A 307 5.16 -9.60 -21.35
C SER A 307 6.14 -10.06 -20.26
N GLY A 308 5.95 -9.66 -19.00
CA GLY A 308 6.75 -10.15 -17.88
C GLY A 308 6.51 -11.64 -17.60
N LEU A 309 5.25 -12.05 -17.62
CA LEU A 309 4.85 -13.43 -17.45
C LEU A 309 5.44 -14.32 -18.55
N GLU A 310 5.27 -13.93 -19.81
CA GLU A 310 5.73 -14.69 -20.98
C GLU A 310 7.27 -14.80 -21.07
N LYS A 311 7.99 -13.70 -20.80
CA LYS A 311 9.44 -13.64 -21.08
C LYS A 311 10.33 -13.91 -19.87
N VAL A 312 9.80 -13.79 -18.65
CA VAL A 312 10.57 -13.94 -17.41
C VAL A 312 9.98 -15.04 -16.55
N VAL A 313 8.69 -14.92 -16.19
CA VAL A 313 8.09 -15.81 -15.18
C VAL A 313 7.97 -17.24 -15.68
N ILE A 314 7.37 -17.48 -16.84
CA ILE A 314 7.17 -18.83 -17.39
C ILE A 314 8.51 -19.56 -17.56
N PRO A 315 9.56 -18.99 -18.19
CA PRO A 315 10.86 -19.64 -18.28
C PRO A 315 11.45 -20.03 -16.93
N ILE A 316 11.32 -19.18 -15.91
CA ILE A 316 11.81 -19.46 -14.55
C ILE A 316 10.98 -20.57 -13.89
N LEU A 317 9.66 -20.59 -14.08
CA LEU A 317 8.80 -21.65 -13.55
C LEU A 317 9.15 -23.00 -14.18
N GLU A 318 9.36 -23.04 -15.49
CA GLU A 318 9.82 -24.23 -16.22
C GLU A 318 11.19 -24.72 -15.71
N GLU A 319 12.16 -23.81 -15.55
CA GLU A 319 13.47 -24.13 -14.98
C GLU A 319 13.34 -24.68 -13.55
N THR A 320 12.50 -24.06 -12.73
CA THR A 320 12.24 -24.47 -11.35
C THR A 320 11.64 -25.87 -11.30
N ASP A 321 10.73 -26.21 -12.21
CA ASP A 321 10.13 -27.53 -12.30
C ASP A 321 11.10 -28.62 -12.76
N ILE A 322 12.00 -28.28 -13.70
CA ILE A 322 13.10 -29.17 -14.11
C ILE A 322 14.05 -29.42 -12.93
N LEU A 323 14.41 -28.38 -12.18
CA LEU A 323 15.25 -28.49 -10.99
C LEU A 323 14.56 -29.32 -9.90
N ARG A 324 13.28 -29.10 -9.62
CA ARG A 324 12.49 -29.88 -8.64
C ARG A 324 12.42 -31.36 -9.04
N SER A 325 12.19 -31.65 -10.32
CA SER A 325 12.17 -33.02 -10.85
C SER A 325 13.53 -33.71 -10.70
N THR A 326 14.61 -32.99 -11.02
CA THR A 326 15.99 -33.45 -10.84
C THR A 326 16.30 -33.70 -9.36
N ASN A 327 15.86 -32.81 -8.48
CA ASN A 327 16.07 -32.91 -7.05
C ASN A 327 15.31 -34.12 -6.47
N LYS A 328 14.08 -34.38 -6.91
CA LYS A 328 13.30 -35.58 -6.55
C LYS A 328 14.01 -36.87 -6.97
N LEU A 329 14.60 -36.91 -8.16
CA LEU A 329 15.40 -38.05 -8.62
C LEU A 329 16.65 -38.27 -7.75
N LYS A 330 17.33 -37.18 -7.33
CA LYS A 330 18.46 -37.24 -6.40
C LYS A 330 18.02 -37.81 -5.04
N VAL A 331 16.90 -37.35 -4.48
CA VAL A 331 16.36 -37.86 -3.21
C VAL A 331 16.03 -39.35 -3.31
N ASN A 332 15.36 -39.78 -4.39
CA ASN A 332 15.04 -41.19 -4.62
C ASN A 332 16.31 -42.07 -4.70
N ARG A 333 17.33 -41.62 -5.44
CA ARG A 333 18.62 -42.30 -5.51
C ARG A 333 19.31 -42.33 -4.13
N MET A 334 19.26 -41.25 -3.36
CA MET A 334 19.84 -41.19 -2.02
C MET A 334 19.15 -42.18 -1.08
N SER A 335 17.83 -42.29 -1.13
CA SER A 335 17.05 -43.26 -0.36
C SER A 335 17.45 -44.72 -0.68
N SER A 336 17.69 -45.02 -1.96
CA SER A 336 18.19 -46.34 -2.40
C SER A 336 19.61 -46.68 -1.90
N LEU A 337 20.44 -45.67 -1.60
CA LEU A 337 21.76 -45.86 -0.99
C LEU A 337 21.70 -46.01 0.54
N GLN A 338 20.59 -45.61 1.16
CA GLN A 338 20.39 -45.71 2.60
C GLN A 338 19.70 -47.01 3.01
N SER A 339 18.77 -47.50 2.18
CA SER A 339 17.95 -48.66 2.51
C SER A 339 17.88 -49.68 1.37
N PHE A 340 17.94 -50.96 1.74
CA PHE A 340 17.70 -52.10 0.85
C PHE A 340 16.63 -52.98 1.49
N GLN A 341 15.51 -53.21 0.77
CA GLN A 341 14.35 -53.98 1.27
C GLN A 341 13.82 -53.48 2.64
N GLY A 342 13.82 -52.16 2.87
CA GLY A 342 13.35 -51.55 4.12
C GLY A 342 14.34 -51.61 5.29
N LYS A 343 15.55 -52.15 5.11
CA LYS A 343 16.61 -52.18 6.13
C LYS A 343 17.76 -51.23 5.79
N GLN A 344 18.36 -50.61 6.80
CA GLN A 344 19.51 -49.73 6.59
C GLN A 344 20.75 -50.52 6.17
N ILE A 345 21.34 -50.15 5.02
CA ILE A 345 22.52 -50.82 4.47
C ILE A 345 23.72 -50.71 5.43
N SER A 346 23.86 -49.57 6.10
CA SER A 346 24.90 -49.35 7.13
C SER A 346 24.79 -50.33 8.30
N SER A 347 23.57 -50.62 8.77
CA SER A 347 23.34 -51.58 9.84
C SER A 347 23.75 -52.98 9.40
N PHE A 348 23.39 -53.38 8.18
CA PHE A 348 23.77 -54.68 7.62
C PHE A 348 25.29 -54.83 7.48
N LEU A 349 25.97 -53.80 6.95
CA LEU A 349 27.42 -53.81 6.80
C LEU A 349 28.13 -53.84 8.15
N ASN A 350 27.67 -53.06 9.14
CA ASN A 350 28.25 -53.09 10.49
C ASN A 350 28.08 -54.48 11.12
N SER A 351 26.87 -55.03 11.14
CA SER A 351 26.63 -56.36 11.71
C SER A 351 27.42 -57.47 11.00
N SER A 352 27.66 -57.34 9.68
CA SER A 352 28.46 -58.30 8.92
C SER A 352 29.95 -58.18 9.24
N ILE A 353 30.46 -56.95 9.41
CA ILE A 353 31.84 -56.70 9.84
C ILE A 353 32.06 -57.23 11.26
N ASP A 354 31.14 -56.93 12.19
CA ASP A 354 31.21 -57.37 13.59
C ASP A 354 31.23 -58.91 13.67
N TYR A 355 30.36 -59.59 12.89
CA TYR A 355 30.33 -61.05 12.82
C TYR A 355 31.64 -61.66 12.31
N LEU A 356 32.23 -61.09 11.26
CA LEU A 356 33.48 -61.58 10.66
C LEU A 356 34.71 -61.30 11.55
N GLN A 357 34.62 -60.32 12.45
CA GLN A 357 35.64 -60.05 13.46
C GLN A 357 35.56 -61.06 14.63
N ASP A 358 34.37 -61.50 15.00
CA ASP A 358 34.15 -62.45 16.09
C ASP A 358 34.37 -63.93 15.69
N ILE A 359 34.08 -64.29 14.43
CA ILE A 359 34.20 -65.67 13.93
C ILE A 359 34.90 -65.65 12.55
N PRO A 360 36.23 -65.83 12.49
CA PRO A 360 36.95 -65.87 11.22
C PRO A 360 36.53 -67.10 10.40
N ILE A 361 36.13 -66.88 9.15
CA ILE A 361 35.69 -67.94 8.24
C ILE A 361 36.91 -68.38 7.42
N GLY A 362 37.44 -69.58 7.68
CA GLY A 362 38.54 -70.16 6.89
C GLY A 362 39.92 -69.61 7.26
N ASP A 363 40.74 -69.31 6.25
CA ASP A 363 42.12 -68.81 6.43
C ASP A 363 42.12 -67.35 6.90
N GLU A 364 42.99 -66.99 7.85
CA GLU A 364 42.99 -65.64 8.47
C GLU A 364 43.14 -64.50 7.43
N GLU A 365 43.86 -64.75 6.34
CA GLU A 365 44.05 -63.76 5.28
C GLU A 365 42.76 -63.49 4.49
N GLN A 366 41.96 -64.52 4.20
CA GLN A 366 40.70 -64.36 3.48
C GLN A 366 39.68 -63.58 4.30
N SER A 367 39.62 -63.83 5.61
CA SER A 367 38.72 -63.11 6.52
C SER A 367 39.13 -61.63 6.65
N LYS A 368 40.43 -61.33 6.71
CA LYS A 368 40.96 -59.95 6.70
C LYS A 368 40.68 -59.22 5.39
N GLU A 369 40.82 -59.91 4.26
CA GLU A 369 40.51 -59.36 2.93
C GLU A 369 39.02 -58.99 2.81
N LEU A 370 38.12 -59.87 3.27
CA LEU A 370 36.67 -59.65 3.26
C LEU A 370 36.25 -58.46 4.14
N ILE A 371 36.82 -58.34 5.35
CA ILE A 371 36.59 -57.21 6.24
C ILE A 371 37.07 -55.90 5.59
N THR A 372 38.24 -55.92 4.95
CA THR A 372 38.78 -54.75 4.24
C THR A 372 37.88 -54.33 3.08
N ASN A 373 37.36 -55.30 2.31
CA ASN A 373 36.40 -55.04 1.23
C ASN A 373 35.08 -54.45 1.74
N LEU A 374 34.54 -54.97 2.84
CA LEU A 374 33.31 -54.43 3.44
C LEU A 374 33.51 -53.01 3.99
N HIS A 375 34.65 -52.73 4.61
CA HIS A 375 35.02 -51.37 5.01
C HIS A 375 35.12 -50.43 3.81
N SER A 376 35.75 -50.88 2.71
CA SER A 376 35.83 -50.11 1.47
C SER A 376 34.44 -49.80 0.90
N ILE A 377 33.54 -50.79 0.84
CA ILE A 377 32.16 -50.59 0.37
C ILE A 377 31.40 -49.60 1.26
N LYS A 378 31.55 -49.71 2.59
CA LYS A 378 30.96 -48.78 3.56
C LYS A 378 31.47 -47.34 3.34
N GLU A 379 32.76 -47.17 3.10
CA GLU A 379 33.37 -45.86 2.85
C GLU A 379 32.93 -45.27 1.50
N GLN A 380 32.87 -46.09 0.44
CA GLN A 380 32.34 -45.69 -0.87
C GLN A 380 30.88 -45.24 -0.79
N LEU A 381 30.04 -45.99 -0.07
CA LEU A 381 28.63 -45.62 0.17
C LEU A 381 28.52 -44.30 0.94
N SER A 382 29.31 -44.13 1.99
CA SER A 382 29.34 -42.90 2.80
C SER A 382 29.77 -41.68 1.96
N THR A 383 30.81 -41.84 1.15
CA THR A 383 31.33 -40.79 0.26
C THR A 383 30.30 -40.41 -0.80
N LYS A 384 29.67 -41.41 -1.44
CA LYS A 384 28.62 -41.18 -2.45
C LYS A 384 27.39 -40.51 -1.86
N LYS A 385 26.98 -40.89 -0.63
CA LYS A 385 25.89 -40.23 0.11
C LYS A 385 26.24 -38.77 0.42
N ARG A 386 27.45 -38.50 0.88
CA ARG A 386 27.90 -37.13 1.20
C ARG A 386 27.88 -36.24 -0.04
N HIS A 387 28.40 -36.73 -1.17
CA HIS A 387 28.38 -36.01 -2.43
C HIS A 387 26.95 -35.71 -2.89
N MET A 388 26.05 -36.70 -2.85
CA MET A 388 24.64 -36.49 -3.21
C MET A 388 23.91 -35.51 -2.28
N MET A 389 24.24 -35.48 -0.99
CA MET A 389 23.65 -34.53 -0.05
C MET A 389 24.12 -33.09 -0.35
N ALA A 390 25.39 -32.92 -0.72
CA ALA A 390 25.90 -31.63 -1.18
C ALA A 390 25.18 -31.17 -2.45
N ASP A 391 25.06 -32.05 -3.46
CA ASP A 391 24.36 -31.76 -4.71
C ASP A 391 22.86 -31.48 -4.53
N TYR A 392 22.23 -32.11 -3.53
CA TYR A 392 20.84 -31.84 -3.13
C TYR A 392 20.72 -30.45 -2.51
N THR A 393 21.60 -30.12 -1.57
CA THR A 393 21.59 -28.83 -0.86
C THR A 393 21.84 -27.68 -1.84
N GLU A 394 22.75 -27.85 -2.79
CA GLU A 394 23.02 -26.87 -3.84
C GLU A 394 21.82 -26.69 -4.77
N CYS A 395 21.20 -27.80 -5.22
CA CYS A 395 19.99 -27.75 -6.04
C CYS A 395 18.83 -27.04 -5.30
N GLN A 396 18.69 -27.26 -3.99
CA GLN A 396 17.66 -26.60 -3.19
C GLN A 396 17.91 -25.10 -3.06
N LYS A 397 19.16 -24.67 -2.90
CA LYS A 397 19.51 -23.25 -2.91
C LYS A 397 19.16 -22.58 -4.25
N GLN A 398 19.42 -23.27 -5.36
CA GLN A 398 19.04 -22.77 -6.69
C GLN A 398 17.53 -22.62 -6.81
N ILE A 399 16.76 -23.63 -6.43
CA ILE A 399 15.28 -23.58 -6.41
C ILE A 399 14.79 -22.40 -5.56
N ASN A 400 15.32 -22.22 -4.35
CA ASN A 400 14.91 -21.12 -3.48
C ASN A 400 15.26 -19.74 -4.09
N SER A 401 16.35 -19.63 -4.86
CA SER A 401 16.72 -18.38 -5.54
C SER A 401 15.82 -18.02 -6.72
N LEU A 402 14.97 -18.95 -7.17
CA LEU A 402 14.00 -18.76 -8.23
C LEU A 402 12.56 -18.60 -7.71
N SER A 403 12.39 -18.38 -6.39
CA SER A 403 11.05 -18.17 -5.80
C SER A 403 10.46 -16.82 -6.18
N PHE A 404 9.16 -16.82 -6.48
CA PHE A 404 8.34 -15.61 -6.68
C PHE A 404 7.64 -15.15 -5.40
N GLU A 405 7.82 -15.84 -4.27
CA GLU A 405 7.30 -15.41 -2.96
C GLU A 405 8.07 -14.17 -2.47
N ALA A 406 9.36 -14.11 -2.76
CA ALA A 406 10.17 -12.91 -2.62
C ALA A 406 11.15 -12.90 -3.81
N PRO A 407 10.78 -12.27 -4.94
CA PRO A 407 11.59 -12.29 -6.16
C PRO A 407 13.03 -11.89 -5.85
N SER A 408 13.95 -12.82 -6.10
CA SER A 408 15.35 -12.59 -5.81
C SER A 408 15.95 -11.54 -6.76
N GLU A 409 17.06 -10.93 -6.35
CA GLU A 409 17.82 -9.98 -7.18
C GLU A 409 18.12 -10.56 -8.57
N LYS A 410 18.35 -11.88 -8.67
CA LYS A 410 18.57 -12.56 -9.96
C LYS A 410 17.38 -12.45 -10.92
N ILE A 411 16.14 -12.60 -10.41
CA ILE A 411 14.93 -12.50 -11.23
C ILE A 411 14.76 -11.06 -11.72
N ILE A 412 14.99 -10.10 -10.82
CA ILE A 412 14.90 -8.68 -11.13
C ILE A 412 15.96 -8.27 -12.15
N ASP A 413 17.19 -8.72 -12.00
CA ASP A 413 18.29 -8.44 -12.94
C ASP A 413 18.03 -9.03 -14.31
N LEU A 414 17.53 -10.26 -14.39
CA LEU A 414 17.12 -10.87 -15.64
C LEU A 414 16.01 -10.05 -16.32
N ALA A 415 14.99 -9.66 -15.57
CA ALA A 415 13.88 -8.85 -16.08
C ALA A 415 14.34 -7.46 -16.55
N LYS A 416 15.31 -6.85 -15.88
CA LYS A 416 15.96 -5.60 -16.31
C LYS A 416 16.75 -5.79 -17.61
N GLN A 417 17.52 -6.86 -17.73
CA GLN A 417 18.29 -7.17 -18.95
C GLN A 417 17.39 -7.39 -20.17
N ILE A 418 16.22 -8.00 -19.98
CA ILE A 418 15.24 -8.24 -21.05
C ILE A 418 14.41 -6.96 -21.34
N GLY A 419 14.49 -5.94 -20.48
CA GLY A 419 13.76 -4.68 -20.63
C GLY A 419 12.29 -4.74 -20.20
N ILE A 420 11.93 -5.68 -19.32
CA ILE A 420 10.59 -5.73 -18.69
C ILE A 420 10.51 -4.77 -17.51
N ILE A 421 11.57 -4.73 -16.70
CA ILE A 421 11.69 -3.81 -15.56
C ILE A 421 12.63 -2.69 -15.96
N ASP A 422 12.13 -1.47 -15.92
CA ASP A 422 12.93 -0.25 -16.06
C ASP A 422 13.29 0.34 -14.70
N GLN A 423 12.28 0.60 -13.86
CA GLN A 423 12.41 1.21 -12.54
C GLN A 423 11.45 0.55 -11.54
N PRO A 424 11.80 0.51 -10.24
CA PRO A 424 10.90 -0.02 -9.22
C PRO A 424 9.71 0.92 -8.95
N TYR A 425 8.66 0.34 -8.38
CA TYR A 425 7.60 1.06 -7.70
C TYR A 425 7.98 1.23 -6.23
N LEU A 426 8.06 2.47 -5.76
CA LEU A 426 8.51 2.79 -4.41
C LEU A 426 7.33 3.00 -3.48
N LEU A 427 7.37 2.42 -2.29
CA LEU A 427 6.35 2.62 -1.26
C LEU A 427 6.39 4.07 -0.76
N ARG A 428 5.30 4.83 -0.96
CA ARG A 428 5.21 6.26 -0.62
C ARG A 428 4.20 6.61 0.46
N LEU A 429 3.16 5.80 0.63
CA LEU A 429 2.20 5.94 1.71
C LEU A 429 1.81 4.56 2.23
N VAL A 430 1.73 4.43 3.56
CA VAL A 430 0.97 3.41 4.25
C VAL A 430 0.08 4.08 5.27
N ALA A 431 -1.23 3.98 5.14
CA ALA A 431 -2.16 4.44 6.16
C ALA A 431 -2.80 3.24 6.86
N PHE A 432 -2.40 2.96 8.10
CA PHE A 432 -3.01 1.92 8.94
C PHE A 432 -4.40 2.35 9.39
N SER A 433 -4.54 3.64 9.69
CA SER A 433 -5.80 4.34 9.90
C SER A 433 -5.60 5.82 9.52
N PRO A 434 -6.68 6.63 9.47
CA PRO A 434 -6.52 8.08 9.27
C PRO A 434 -5.71 8.80 10.37
N ASN A 435 -5.51 8.14 11.52
CA ASN A 435 -4.74 8.66 12.64
C ASN A 435 -3.30 8.11 12.72
N ASP A 436 -2.97 7.04 11.99
CA ASP A 436 -1.66 6.39 12.03
C ASP A 436 -1.22 6.01 10.62
N TYR A 437 -0.25 6.75 10.09
CA TYR A 437 0.25 6.55 8.73
C TYR A 437 1.72 6.87 8.61
N ILE A 438 2.37 6.22 7.65
CA ILE A 438 3.76 6.42 7.24
C ILE A 438 3.76 7.03 5.85
N ILE A 439 4.48 8.12 5.66
CA ILE A 439 4.64 8.78 4.36
C ILE A 439 6.11 9.01 4.04
N ALA A 440 6.51 8.81 2.78
CA ALA A 440 7.84 9.09 2.31
C ALA A 440 7.89 10.44 1.58
N ARG A 441 8.96 11.21 1.80
CA ARG A 441 9.19 12.47 1.08
C ARG A 441 9.55 12.22 -0.39
N GLY A 442 9.10 13.10 -1.27
CA GLY A 442 9.52 13.15 -2.67
C GLY A 442 10.99 13.59 -2.78
N GLY A 443 11.73 12.98 -3.70
CA GLY A 443 13.17 13.18 -3.88
C GLY A 443 14.04 12.16 -3.12
N VAL A 444 15.11 11.70 -3.76
CA VAL A 444 16.23 11.04 -3.10
C VAL A 444 17.11 12.16 -2.57
N ASP A 445 17.29 12.26 -1.25
CA ASP A 445 18.34 13.12 -0.72
C ASP A 445 19.67 12.51 -1.19
N GLU A 446 20.27 13.07 -2.24
CA GLU A 446 21.52 12.58 -2.87
C GLU A 446 22.68 12.45 -1.86
N SER A 447 22.52 13.06 -0.69
CA SER A 447 23.46 13.03 0.42
C SER A 447 23.47 11.70 1.20
N ASN A 448 22.35 10.95 1.24
CA ASN A 448 22.24 9.69 2.02
C ASN A 448 21.54 8.53 1.30
N GLY A 449 20.99 8.72 0.09
CA GLY A 449 20.52 7.63 -0.79
C GLY A 449 19.20 6.95 -0.43
N ASP A 450 18.72 7.07 0.81
CA ASP A 450 17.48 6.44 1.27
C ASP A 450 16.31 7.43 1.37
N ALA A 451 15.11 6.97 1.00
CA ALA A 451 13.89 7.73 1.21
C ALA A 451 13.62 7.87 2.73
N LEU A 452 13.48 9.12 3.20
CA LEU A 452 13.09 9.41 4.57
C LEU A 452 11.59 9.09 4.75
N TYR A 453 11.29 8.09 5.57
CA TYR A 453 9.94 7.75 5.99
C TYR A 453 9.60 8.51 7.27
N ILE A 454 8.40 9.07 7.34
CA ILE A 454 7.91 9.76 8.53
C ILE A 454 6.59 9.11 8.92
N ARG A 455 6.52 8.58 10.13
CA ARG A 455 5.27 8.10 10.73
C ARG A 455 4.62 9.24 11.48
N TYR A 456 3.34 9.44 11.22
CA TYR A 456 2.47 10.34 11.97
C TYR A 456 1.52 9.51 12.82
N VAL A 457 1.42 9.83 14.10
CA VAL A 457 0.40 9.29 15.01
C VAL A 457 -0.37 10.46 15.61
N ILE A 458 -1.67 10.44 15.42
CA ILE A 458 -2.62 11.46 15.88
C ILE A 458 -3.45 10.81 16.97
N GLU A 459 -3.42 11.40 18.17
CA GLU A 459 -4.22 10.89 19.27
C GLU A 459 -5.71 11.04 18.94
N SER A 460 -6.48 9.96 19.05
CA SER A 460 -7.89 9.95 18.68
C SER A 460 -8.68 11.02 19.44
N GLY A 461 -9.41 11.87 18.73
CA GLY A 461 -10.15 12.98 19.35
C GLY A 461 -9.28 14.19 19.73
N SER A 462 -7.98 14.20 19.38
CA SER A 462 -7.02 15.26 19.71
C SER A 462 -6.34 15.86 18.47
N SER A 463 -5.88 17.10 18.61
CA SER A 463 -5.00 17.77 17.63
C SER A 463 -3.52 17.43 17.80
N LYS A 464 -3.19 16.62 18.81
CA LYS A 464 -1.82 16.28 19.16
C LYS A 464 -1.26 15.29 18.14
N ILE A 465 -0.26 15.77 17.40
CA ILE A 465 0.44 15.01 16.35
C ILE A 465 1.84 14.66 16.84
N THR A 466 2.15 13.38 16.94
CA THR A 466 3.54 12.94 17.06
C THR A 466 4.04 12.49 15.70
N HIS A 467 5.31 12.80 15.41
CA HIS A 467 5.97 12.29 14.21
C HIS A 467 7.31 11.66 14.57
N THR A 468 7.68 10.61 13.86
CA THR A 468 8.96 9.92 14.01
C THR A 468 9.55 9.63 12.64
N VAL A 469 10.81 9.99 12.45
CA VAL A 469 11.57 9.60 11.25
C VAL A 469 11.96 8.13 11.38
N LEU A 470 11.78 7.39 10.30
CA LEU A 470 12.00 5.96 10.21
C LEU A 470 12.97 5.64 9.07
N THR A 471 13.79 4.62 9.30
CA THR A 471 14.49 3.91 8.23
C THR A 471 13.53 3.02 7.44
N PRO A 472 13.89 2.61 6.20
CA PRO A 472 13.07 1.68 5.42
C PRO A 472 12.79 0.36 6.16
N ALA A 473 13.76 -0.16 6.91
CA ALA A 473 13.60 -1.39 7.70
C ALA A 473 12.60 -1.21 8.85
N GLU A 474 12.68 -0.10 9.59
CA GLU A 474 11.74 0.20 10.67
C GLU A 474 10.31 0.38 10.14
N ALA A 475 10.14 1.03 8.98
CA ALA A 475 8.84 1.15 8.33
C ALA A 475 8.25 -0.23 8.00
N GLN A 476 9.06 -1.14 7.43
CA GLN A 476 8.63 -2.52 7.15
C GLN A 476 8.28 -3.31 8.40
N ASP A 477 9.05 -3.18 9.48
CA ASP A 477 8.77 -3.86 10.75
C ASP A 477 7.48 -3.37 11.38
N ILE A 478 7.18 -2.07 11.29
CA ILE A 478 5.89 -1.51 11.72
C ILE A 478 4.76 -2.08 10.87
N ILE A 479 4.89 -2.12 9.54
CA ILE A 479 3.86 -2.70 8.65
C ILE A 479 3.60 -4.16 9.01
N LYS A 480 4.66 -4.96 9.20
CA LYS A 480 4.55 -6.36 9.66
C LYS A 480 3.81 -6.46 10.98
N SER A 481 4.10 -5.57 11.93
CA SER A 481 3.43 -5.59 13.24
C SER A 481 1.94 -5.28 13.15
N GLN A 482 1.54 -4.35 12.27
CA GLN A 482 0.16 -3.90 12.08
C GLN A 482 -0.68 -4.86 11.24
N THR A 483 -0.05 -5.81 10.55
CA THR A 483 -0.71 -6.79 9.66
C THR A 483 -0.68 -8.22 10.21
N ARG A 484 -0.36 -8.40 11.51
CA ARG A 484 -0.42 -9.72 12.17
C ARG A 484 -1.84 -10.24 12.33
N HIS A 485 -2.79 -9.32 12.44
CA HIS A 485 -4.20 -9.59 12.59
C HIS A 485 -4.96 -8.80 11.52
N ALA A 486 -6.20 -9.23 11.24
CA ALA A 486 -7.12 -8.42 10.47
C ALA A 486 -7.32 -7.06 11.18
N SER A 487 -7.32 -5.98 10.41
CA SER A 487 -7.38 -4.62 10.95
C SER A 487 -8.83 -4.16 11.03
N GLU A 488 -9.21 -3.48 12.11
CA GLU A 488 -10.54 -2.85 12.26
C GLU A 488 -10.76 -1.70 11.26
N THR A 489 -9.68 -1.18 10.66
CA THR A 489 -9.73 -0.15 9.63
C THR A 489 -8.92 -0.56 8.41
N PRO A 490 -9.33 -0.16 7.19
CA PRO A 490 -8.62 -0.58 5.99
C PRO A 490 -7.21 -0.02 5.95
N ILE A 491 -6.25 -0.79 5.42
CA ILE A 491 -4.85 -0.35 5.29
C ILE A 491 -4.59 0.06 3.85
N LEU A 492 -4.29 1.34 3.62
CA LEU A 492 -4.02 1.89 2.29
C LEU A 492 -2.51 1.93 2.02
N PHE A 493 -2.07 1.26 0.96
CA PHE A 493 -0.71 1.33 0.43
C PHE A 493 -0.71 2.09 -0.91
N VAL A 494 0.21 3.04 -1.06
CA VAL A 494 0.43 3.72 -2.34
C VAL A 494 1.88 3.55 -2.74
N PHE A 495 2.06 2.94 -3.90
CA PHE A 495 3.34 2.84 -4.57
C PHE A 495 3.40 3.80 -5.75
N ILE A 496 4.54 4.44 -5.97
CA ILE A 496 4.75 5.32 -7.10
C ILE A 496 6.00 4.89 -7.85
N LYS A 497 5.88 4.72 -9.17
CA LYS A 497 6.99 4.39 -10.05
C LYS A 497 8.09 5.46 -9.95
N LYS A 498 9.34 5.04 -9.72
CA LYS A 498 10.44 5.94 -9.34
C LYS A 498 10.68 7.10 -10.32
N ASP A 499 10.53 6.86 -11.61
CA ASP A 499 10.72 7.85 -12.70
C ASP A 499 9.59 8.89 -12.80
N HIS A 500 8.48 8.69 -12.11
CA HIS A 500 7.35 9.62 -12.08
C HIS A 500 7.33 10.51 -10.84
N ILE A 501 8.27 10.32 -9.92
CA ILE A 501 8.36 11.11 -8.69
C ILE A 501 9.09 12.41 -9.02
N ASP A 502 8.45 13.54 -8.73
CA ASP A 502 9.01 14.84 -9.03
C ASP A 502 10.24 15.15 -8.15
N VAL A 503 11.20 15.85 -8.75
CA VAL A 503 12.41 16.31 -8.06
C VAL A 503 12.07 17.57 -7.25
N PRO A 504 12.47 17.67 -5.96
CA PRO A 504 12.07 18.78 -5.09
C PRO A 504 12.35 20.18 -5.65
N HIS A 505 13.45 20.36 -6.39
CA HIS A 505 13.78 21.65 -7.00
C HIS A 505 12.76 22.07 -8.06
N ASP A 506 12.38 21.15 -8.95
CA ASP A 506 11.40 21.39 -10.01
C ASP A 506 10.02 21.71 -9.42
N VAL A 507 9.67 21.09 -8.29
CA VAL A 507 8.43 21.40 -7.56
C VAL A 507 8.43 22.84 -7.04
N LEU A 508 9.53 23.30 -6.47
CA LEU A 508 9.64 24.68 -5.97
C LEU A 508 9.56 25.70 -7.11
N ASP A 509 10.19 25.39 -8.26
CA ASP A 509 10.12 26.23 -9.45
C ASP A 509 8.69 26.28 -10.01
N ALA A 510 7.99 25.15 -10.05
CA ALA A 510 6.58 25.08 -10.44
C ALA A 510 5.69 25.91 -9.50
N ILE A 511 5.88 25.82 -8.18
CA ILE A 511 5.17 26.65 -7.20
C ILE A 511 5.45 28.13 -7.44
N ALA A 512 6.71 28.51 -7.68
CA ALA A 512 7.11 29.89 -7.92
C ALA A 512 6.52 30.47 -9.21
N SER A 513 6.25 29.61 -10.21
CA SER A 513 5.58 30.00 -11.45
C SER A 513 4.07 30.21 -11.30
N ASN A 514 3.46 29.69 -10.24
CA ASN A 514 2.05 29.86 -9.92
C ASN A 514 1.86 31.11 -9.04
N ASP A 515 1.47 32.22 -9.69
CA ASP A 515 1.36 33.53 -9.06
C ASP A 515 0.37 33.54 -7.87
N THR A 516 -0.79 32.89 -8.00
CA THR A 516 -1.82 32.94 -6.96
C THR A 516 -1.41 32.09 -5.76
N LEU A 517 -0.87 30.88 -5.99
CA LEU A 517 -0.34 30.05 -4.92
C LEU A 517 0.82 30.73 -4.19
N THR A 518 1.72 31.39 -4.92
CA THR A 518 2.82 32.15 -4.33
C THR A 518 2.33 33.30 -3.44
N LYS A 519 1.29 34.03 -3.86
CA LYS A 519 0.68 35.09 -3.03
C LYS A 519 0.04 34.50 -1.76
N PHE A 520 -0.72 33.42 -1.91
CA PHE A 520 -1.32 32.70 -0.79
C PHE A 520 -0.28 32.27 0.26
N LEU A 521 0.83 31.68 -0.18
CA LEU A 521 1.89 31.21 0.72
C LEU A 521 2.58 32.36 1.46
N LYS A 522 2.72 33.53 0.83
CA LYS A 522 3.25 34.74 1.48
C LYS A 522 2.31 35.24 2.58
N GLU A 523 1.00 35.21 2.34
CA GLU A 523 0.00 35.63 3.32
C GLU A 523 -0.11 34.63 4.49
N ASP A 524 -0.01 33.32 4.22
CA ASP A 524 0.08 32.30 5.27
C ASP A 524 1.34 32.47 6.13
N ARG A 525 2.48 32.80 5.50
CA ARG A 525 3.73 33.14 6.21
C ARG A 525 3.58 34.39 7.08
N SER A 526 2.95 35.45 6.57
CA SER A 526 2.72 36.69 7.32
C SER A 526 1.92 36.42 8.59
N THR A 527 0.89 35.57 8.49
CA THR A 527 0.06 35.20 9.63
C THR A 527 0.86 34.48 10.72
N TYR A 528 1.78 33.60 10.32
CA TYR A 528 2.73 32.98 11.25
C TYR A 528 3.64 34.03 11.93
N THR A 529 4.23 34.94 11.15
CA THR A 529 5.16 35.95 11.71
C THR A 529 4.46 36.89 12.67
N ASP A 530 3.24 37.34 12.35
CA ASP A 530 2.45 38.22 13.19
C ASP A 530 2.10 37.55 14.52
N HIS A 531 1.78 36.25 14.50
CA HIS A 531 1.57 35.48 15.72
C HIS A 531 2.85 35.37 16.57
N THR A 532 3.99 35.03 15.97
CA THR A 532 5.27 34.90 16.71
C THR A 532 5.82 36.21 17.28
N LEU A 533 5.37 37.37 16.78
CA LEU A 533 5.76 38.68 17.31
C LEU A 533 4.87 39.15 18.46
N LEU A 534 3.70 38.53 18.65
CA LEU A 534 2.72 38.86 19.70
C LEU A 534 2.86 37.99 20.96
N VAL A 535 3.52 36.83 20.85
CA VAL A 535 3.90 35.91 21.94
C VAL A 535 5.32 36.25 22.39
#